data_AF-A0A0F9E7F1-F1
#
_entry.id   AF-A0A0F9E7F1-F1
#
_cell.length_a   1.000
_cell.length_b   1.000
_cell.length_c   1.000
_cell.angle_alpha   90.00
_cell.angle_beta   90.00
_cell.angle_gamma   90.00
#
_symmetry.space_group_name_H-M   'P 1'
#
loop_
_entity.id
_entity.type
_entity.pdbx_description
1 polymer ?
#
loop_
_entity_poly.entity_id
_entity_poly.type
_entity_poly.pdbx_seq_one_letter_code
_entity_poly.pdbx_strand_id
1 'polypeptide(L)'
;NAAQVVRTTHYKNTLPWSDDGWRILPSDNYMVYSEAMRKARERFEEAVEEFVQEYPRLVKLAATRLGSMYNRNEYPRAEDVVHKFGTDLQFGPVPISEDIRVHLPEAVRRKIAKDVKARMQSAIEIAMQEAWDRLGGIVDELRGKLEDGKFLRESFIGKVQGVAEAMGRMNITQDPKLETTRKQVLKHLATLDAKNMRKDDKARSTALDKADEILEKMKAAGYYNPAE
;
A
#
# COMPACT_ATOMS: atom_id res chain seq x y z
N ASN A 1 14.61 -7.37 -0.64
CA ASN A 1 14.58 -7.21 0.82
C ASN A 1 13.20 -7.64 1.33
N ALA A 2 13.10 -8.76 2.07
CA ALA A 2 11.83 -9.34 2.52
C ALA A 2 11.05 -8.44 3.50
N ALA A 3 11.74 -7.66 4.34
CA ALA A 3 11.10 -6.71 5.25
C ALA A 3 10.31 -5.62 4.49
N GLN A 4 10.81 -5.21 3.31
CA GLN A 4 10.10 -4.27 2.45
C GLN A 4 8.84 -4.88 1.85
N VAL A 5 8.85 -6.19 1.55
CA VAL A 5 7.68 -6.91 1.02
C VAL A 5 6.55 -6.92 2.04
N VAL A 6 6.85 -7.12 3.32
CA VAL A 6 5.85 -7.06 4.41
C VAL A 6 5.21 -5.67 4.48
N ARG A 7 6.01 -4.60 4.54
CA ARG A 7 5.51 -3.22 4.62
C ARG A 7 4.68 -2.82 3.40
N THR A 8 5.20 -3.11 2.20
CA THR A 8 4.51 -2.77 0.95
C THR A 8 3.20 -3.57 0.79
N THR A 9 3.18 -4.85 1.17
CA THR A 9 1.95 -5.66 1.21
C THR A 9 0.94 -5.07 2.18
N HIS A 10 1.38 -4.65 3.37
CA HIS A 10 0.51 -4.02 4.36
C HIS A 10 -0.11 -2.74 3.83
N TYR A 11 0.69 -1.80 3.30
CA TYR A 11 0.18 -0.53 2.77
C TYR A 11 -0.69 -0.70 1.53
N LYS A 12 -0.39 -1.65 0.66
CA LYS A 12 -1.19 -1.93 -0.54
C LYS A 12 -2.63 -2.31 -0.22
N ASN A 13 -2.85 -2.95 0.92
CA ASN A 13 -4.13 -3.56 1.29
C ASN A 13 -4.90 -2.79 2.38
N THR A 14 -4.35 -1.68 2.87
CA THR A 14 -4.92 -0.92 3.97
C THR A 14 -4.86 0.58 3.70
N LEU A 15 -5.78 1.32 4.28
CA LEU A 15 -5.85 2.77 4.17
C LEU A 15 -5.32 3.43 5.45
N PRO A 16 -4.75 4.64 5.38
CA PRO A 16 -4.28 5.34 6.58
C PRO A 16 -5.42 5.57 7.58
N TRP A 17 -5.11 5.45 8.88
CA TRP A 17 -6.02 5.82 9.97
C TRP A 17 -5.36 6.82 10.92
N SER A 18 -4.14 6.55 11.35
CA SER A 18 -3.36 7.43 12.23
C SER A 18 -1.86 7.33 11.98
N ASP A 19 -1.11 8.31 12.48
CA ASP A 19 0.35 8.34 12.39
C ASP A 19 1.04 7.25 13.24
N ASP A 20 0.34 6.71 14.24
CA ASP A 20 0.83 5.65 15.14
C ASP A 20 0.90 4.25 14.50
N GLY A 21 0.75 4.16 13.18
CA GLY A 21 0.85 2.91 12.42
C GLY A 21 -0.46 2.11 12.30
N TRP A 22 -1.54 2.53 12.98
CA TRP A 22 -2.88 1.96 12.73
C TRP A 22 -3.38 2.32 11.33
N ARG A 23 -4.03 1.35 10.70
CA ARG A 23 -4.57 1.46 9.34
C ARG A 23 -5.95 0.82 9.27
N ILE A 24 -6.79 1.34 8.40
CA ILE A 24 -8.10 0.78 8.11
C ILE A 24 -7.92 -0.42 7.19
N LEU A 25 -8.44 -1.57 7.63
CA LEU A 25 -8.61 -2.75 6.80
C LEU A 25 -10.11 -2.91 6.47
N PRO A 26 -10.52 -2.70 5.22
CA PRO A 26 -11.89 -2.98 4.79
C PRO A 26 -12.23 -4.46 5.01
N SER A 27 -13.44 -4.74 5.53
CA SER A 27 -13.91 -6.11 5.77
C SER A 27 -13.84 -6.96 4.50
N ASP A 28 -14.23 -6.40 3.35
CA ASP A 28 -14.19 -7.07 2.04
C ASP A 28 -12.77 -7.43 1.59
N ASN A 29 -11.75 -6.75 2.13
CA ASN A 29 -10.34 -7.02 1.82
C ASN A 29 -9.68 -7.95 2.86
N TYR A 30 -10.36 -8.34 3.94
CA TYR A 30 -9.76 -9.09 5.05
C TYR A 30 -9.10 -10.41 4.63
N MET A 31 -9.80 -11.22 3.82
CA MET A 31 -9.28 -12.52 3.39
C MET A 31 -8.06 -12.38 2.48
N VAL A 32 -8.14 -11.46 1.51
CA VAL A 32 -7.03 -11.16 0.59
C VAL A 32 -5.81 -10.63 1.35
N TYR A 33 -6.05 -9.72 2.29
CA TYR A 33 -5.01 -9.18 3.15
C TYR A 33 -4.34 -10.25 4.01
N SER A 34 -5.14 -11.08 4.70
CA SER A 34 -4.63 -12.11 5.60
C SER A 34 -3.77 -13.14 4.86
N GLU A 35 -4.19 -13.56 3.67
CA GLU A 35 -3.40 -14.46 2.83
C GLU A 35 -2.09 -13.81 2.36
N ALA A 36 -2.16 -12.57 1.86
CA ALA A 36 -0.99 -11.86 1.37
C ALA A 36 0.03 -11.59 2.48
N MET A 37 -0.43 -11.19 3.68
CA MET A 37 0.43 -10.97 4.84
C MET A 37 1.05 -12.25 5.37
N ARG A 38 0.31 -13.37 5.38
CA ARG A 38 0.86 -14.67 5.76
C ARG A 38 2.03 -15.05 4.84
N LYS A 39 1.83 -14.99 3.53
CA LYS A 39 2.89 -15.25 2.53
C LYS A 39 4.09 -14.30 2.67
N ALA A 40 3.83 -13.02 2.91
CA ALA A 40 4.91 -12.04 3.10
C ALA A 40 5.71 -12.30 4.38
N ARG A 41 5.05 -12.74 5.45
CA ARG A 41 5.66 -13.11 6.73
C ARG A 41 6.49 -14.39 6.62
N GLU A 42 5.96 -15.43 5.98
CA GLU A 42 6.70 -16.68 5.70
C GLU A 42 8.03 -16.37 5.01
N ARG A 43 7.99 -15.56 3.92
CA ARG A 43 9.21 -15.13 3.21
C ARG A 43 10.17 -14.28 4.05
N PHE A 44 9.65 -13.54 5.03
CA PHE A 44 10.49 -12.77 5.95
C PHE A 44 11.20 -13.71 6.93
N GLU A 45 10.46 -14.66 7.50
CA GLU A 45 11.00 -15.66 8.43
C GLU A 45 12.06 -16.53 7.74
N GLU A 46 11.80 -17.00 6.51
CA GLU A 46 12.77 -17.73 5.68
C GLU A 46 14.06 -16.91 5.45
N ALA A 47 13.93 -15.63 5.11
CA ALA A 47 15.09 -14.76 4.87
C ALA A 47 15.89 -14.46 6.15
N VAL A 48 15.21 -14.39 7.30
CA VAL A 48 15.88 -14.25 8.61
C VAL A 48 16.63 -15.55 8.94
N GLU A 49 16.02 -16.71 8.70
CA GLU A 49 16.67 -18.00 8.92
C GLU A 49 17.92 -18.15 8.05
N GLU A 50 17.82 -17.87 6.75
CA GLU A 50 18.97 -17.89 5.82
C GLU A 50 20.10 -16.97 6.32
N PHE A 51 19.76 -15.75 6.75
CA PHE A 51 20.73 -14.81 7.30
C PHE A 51 21.39 -15.32 8.59
N VAL A 52 20.61 -15.90 9.51
CA VAL A 52 21.12 -16.40 10.80
C VAL A 52 22.04 -17.61 10.60
N GLN A 53 21.69 -18.51 9.67
CA GLN A 53 22.56 -19.65 9.30
C GLN A 53 23.89 -19.19 8.72
N GLU A 54 23.88 -18.11 7.92
CA GLU A 54 25.05 -17.54 7.27
C GLU A 54 25.87 -16.60 8.18
N TYR A 55 25.26 -16.08 9.25
CA TYR A 55 25.84 -15.10 10.15
C TYR A 55 27.23 -15.49 10.72
N PRO A 56 27.48 -16.72 11.19
CA PRO A 56 28.81 -17.12 11.68
C PRO A 56 29.91 -16.99 10.62
N ARG A 57 29.59 -17.27 9.35
CA ARG A 57 30.52 -17.11 8.22
C ARG A 57 30.80 -15.62 7.96
N LEU A 58 29.78 -14.77 8.01
CA LEU A 58 29.92 -13.32 7.86
C LEU A 58 30.78 -12.70 8.97
N VAL A 59 30.64 -13.18 10.21
CA VAL A 59 31.50 -12.72 11.33
C VAL A 59 32.96 -13.10 11.10
N LYS A 60 33.25 -14.31 10.59
CA LYS A 60 34.63 -14.72 10.23
C LYS A 60 35.22 -13.88 9.10
N LEU A 61 34.40 -13.57 8.08
CA LEU A 61 34.79 -12.66 7.00
C LEU A 61 35.07 -11.25 7.53
N ALA A 62 34.24 -10.74 8.43
CA ALA A 62 34.44 -9.45 9.07
C ALA A 62 35.75 -9.41 9.87
N ALA A 63 36.08 -10.47 10.61
CA ALA A 63 37.35 -10.59 11.31
C ALA A 63 38.56 -10.52 10.35
N THR A 64 38.48 -11.22 9.21
CA THR A 64 39.53 -11.18 8.19
C THR A 64 39.67 -9.78 7.57
N ARG A 65 38.54 -9.13 7.28
CA ARG A 65 38.51 -7.80 6.64
C ARG A 65 38.98 -6.68 7.55
N LEU A 66 38.63 -6.74 8.84
CA LEU A 66 38.90 -5.69 9.82
C LEU A 66 40.27 -5.84 10.49
N GLY A 67 40.87 -7.03 10.49
CA GLY A 67 42.18 -7.29 11.06
C GLY A 67 42.25 -6.84 12.53
N SER A 68 43.16 -5.92 12.85
CA SER A 68 43.34 -5.38 14.20
C SER A 68 42.15 -4.56 14.72
N MET A 69 41.26 -4.10 13.84
CA MET A 69 40.04 -3.38 14.23
C MET A 69 38.88 -4.32 14.60
N TYR A 70 39.05 -5.64 14.44
CA TYR A 70 38.00 -6.59 14.80
C TYR A 70 37.83 -6.70 16.31
N ASN A 71 36.60 -6.55 16.79
CA ASN A 71 36.22 -6.77 18.17
C ASN A 71 35.09 -7.79 18.26
N ARG A 72 35.33 -8.98 18.84
CA ARG A 72 34.32 -10.06 18.93
C ARG A 72 33.06 -9.63 19.69
N ASN A 73 33.20 -8.75 20.69
CA ASN A 73 32.09 -8.31 21.55
C ASN A 73 31.08 -7.42 20.83
N GLU A 74 31.45 -6.85 19.67
CA GLU A 74 30.54 -6.08 18.82
C GLU A 74 29.62 -6.97 17.97
N TYR A 75 29.86 -8.28 17.97
CA TYR A 75 29.08 -9.25 17.21
C TYR A 75 28.33 -10.17 18.18
N PRO A 76 26.99 -10.04 18.30
CA PRO A 76 26.18 -10.96 19.12
C PRO A 76 26.30 -12.43 18.67
N ARG A 77 25.75 -13.37 19.46
CA ARG A 77 25.65 -14.77 19.01
C ARG A 77 24.51 -14.91 18.01
N ALA A 78 24.58 -15.91 17.12
CA ALA A 78 23.53 -16.15 16.13
C ALA A 78 22.15 -16.33 16.78
N GLU A 79 22.11 -17.00 17.94
CA GLU A 79 20.92 -17.16 18.79
C GLU A 79 20.35 -15.83 19.30
N ASP A 80 21.18 -14.82 19.54
CA ASP A 80 20.69 -13.50 19.97
C ASP A 80 20.22 -12.66 18.76
N VAL A 81 20.82 -12.89 17.59
CA VAL A 81 20.55 -12.15 16.35
C VAL A 81 19.14 -12.42 15.84
N VAL A 82 18.67 -13.68 15.90
CA VAL A 82 17.33 -14.04 15.42
C VAL A 82 16.24 -13.21 16.14
N HIS A 83 16.41 -12.97 17.44
CA HIS A 83 15.46 -12.20 18.26
C HIS A 83 15.46 -10.70 17.96
N LYS A 84 16.40 -10.19 17.15
CA LYS A 84 16.39 -8.80 16.68
C LYS A 84 15.46 -8.59 15.49
N PHE A 85 14.96 -9.67 14.89
CA PHE A 85 14.03 -9.63 13.78
C PHE A 85 12.64 -10.08 14.23
N GLY A 86 11.61 -9.41 13.76
CA GLY A 86 10.24 -9.76 14.07
C GLY A 86 9.23 -8.96 13.27
N THR A 87 8.07 -9.56 13.06
CA THR A 87 6.89 -8.90 12.49
C THR A 87 5.71 -9.20 13.40
N ASP A 88 5.07 -8.16 13.91
CA ASP A 88 3.85 -8.27 14.69
C ASP A 88 2.69 -7.62 13.93
N LEU A 89 1.53 -8.28 13.91
CA LEU A 89 0.32 -7.80 13.27
C LEU A 89 -0.82 -7.92 14.28
N GLN A 90 -1.36 -6.76 14.63
CA GLN A 90 -2.46 -6.64 15.58
C GLN A 90 -3.72 -6.13 14.89
N PHE A 91 -4.87 -6.66 15.31
CA PHE A 91 -6.18 -6.18 14.90
C PHE A 91 -6.86 -5.54 16.12
N GLY A 92 -7.39 -4.33 15.94
CA GLY A 92 -8.08 -3.59 16.98
C GLY A 92 -9.41 -3.04 16.47
N PRO A 93 -10.39 -2.81 17.35
CA PRO A 93 -11.65 -2.20 16.95
C PRO A 93 -11.41 -0.74 16.52
N VAL A 94 -12.19 -0.28 15.54
CA VAL A 94 -12.25 1.15 15.22
C VAL A 94 -12.95 1.86 16.39
N PRO A 95 -12.36 2.90 16.99
CA PRO A 95 -12.97 3.61 18.12
C PRO A 95 -14.33 4.20 17.74
N ILE A 96 -15.39 3.75 18.40
CA ILE A 96 -16.74 4.33 18.29
C ILE A 96 -17.00 5.29 19.46
N SER A 97 -17.65 6.42 19.20
CA SER A 97 -17.91 7.47 20.20
C SER A 97 -18.75 7.02 21.40
N GLU A 98 -19.42 5.87 21.28
CA GLU A 98 -20.35 5.33 22.28
C GLU A 98 -19.66 4.45 23.35
N ASP A 99 -18.41 4.02 23.13
CA ASP A 99 -17.69 3.11 24.05
C ASP A 99 -16.78 3.86 25.05
N ILE A 100 -17.29 4.94 25.67
CA ILE A 100 -16.58 5.64 26.77
C ILE A 100 -16.99 5.02 28.11
N ARG A 101 -16.26 4.00 28.56
CA ARG A 101 -16.55 3.27 29.81
C ARG A 101 -16.13 3.99 31.09
N VAL A 102 -15.42 5.12 30.97
CA VAL A 102 -14.91 5.89 32.12
C VAL A 102 -15.99 6.83 32.65
N HIS A 103 -16.19 6.85 33.97
CA HIS A 103 -17.08 7.80 34.63
C HIS A 103 -16.53 9.23 34.55
N LEU A 104 -16.87 9.94 33.47
CA LEU A 104 -16.51 11.33 33.25
C LEU A 104 -17.75 12.23 33.35
N PRO A 105 -17.61 13.52 33.74
CA PRO A 105 -18.71 14.47 33.68
C PRO A 105 -19.32 14.55 32.27
N GLU A 106 -20.64 14.77 32.17
CA GLU A 106 -21.36 14.72 30.90
C GLU A 106 -20.80 15.70 29.85
N ALA A 107 -20.41 16.90 30.27
CA ALA A 107 -19.76 17.89 29.39
C ALA A 107 -18.44 17.38 28.80
N VAL A 108 -17.65 16.65 29.59
CA VAL A 108 -16.37 16.05 29.15
C VAL A 108 -16.64 14.89 28.21
N ARG A 109 -17.62 14.02 28.51
CA ARG A 109 -18.04 12.93 27.61
C ARG A 109 -18.50 13.45 26.25
N ARG A 110 -19.33 14.51 26.22
CA ARG A 110 -19.79 15.14 24.97
C ARG A 110 -18.63 15.69 24.14
N LYS A 111 -17.65 16.33 24.79
CA LYS A 111 -16.45 16.83 24.10
C LYS A 111 -15.64 15.70 23.49
N ILE A 112 -15.34 14.66 24.27
CA ILE A 112 -14.58 13.48 23.78
C ILE A 112 -15.33 12.81 22.62
N ALA A 113 -16.64 12.60 22.74
CA ALA A 113 -17.44 12.01 21.67
C ALA A 113 -17.39 12.84 20.38
N LYS A 114 -17.47 14.17 20.49
CA LYS A 114 -17.32 15.09 19.35
C LYS A 114 -15.92 14.97 18.71
N ASP A 115 -14.87 14.93 19.52
CA ASP A 115 -13.49 14.82 19.05
C ASP A 115 -13.23 13.47 18.36
N VAL A 116 -13.74 12.36 18.92
CA VAL A 116 -13.66 11.02 18.32
C VAL A 116 -14.38 10.99 16.97
N LYS A 117 -15.59 11.56 16.89
CA LYS A 117 -16.35 11.63 15.64
C LYS A 117 -15.61 12.47 14.58
N ALA A 118 -15.05 13.61 14.97
CA ALA A 118 -14.28 14.46 14.06
C ALA A 118 -13.02 13.75 13.53
N ARG A 119 -12.28 13.05 14.41
CA ARG A 119 -11.13 12.23 14.00
C ARG A 119 -11.52 11.11 13.06
N MET A 120 -12.61 10.39 13.35
CA MET A 120 -13.11 9.32 12.49
C MET A 120 -13.50 9.85 11.12
N GLN A 121 -14.22 10.98 11.05
CA GLN A 121 -14.60 11.60 9.79
C GLN A 121 -13.38 12.02 8.97
N SER A 122 -12.40 12.67 9.60
CA SER A 122 -11.15 13.05 8.95
C SER A 122 -10.35 11.84 8.47
N ALA A 123 -10.28 10.76 9.26
CA ALA A 123 -9.61 9.53 8.86
C ALA A 123 -10.30 8.86 7.66
N ILE A 124 -11.63 8.87 7.59
CA ILE A 124 -12.39 8.39 6.43
C ILE A 124 -12.09 9.25 5.20
N GLU A 125 -12.07 10.57 5.32
CA GLU A 125 -11.74 11.49 4.22
C GLU A 125 -10.34 11.24 3.68
N ILE A 126 -9.33 11.14 4.57
CA ILE A 126 -7.94 10.84 4.19
C ILE A 126 -7.84 9.46 3.54
N ALA A 127 -8.52 8.45 4.09
CA ALA A 127 -8.54 7.10 3.54
C ALA A 127 -9.17 7.05 2.13
N MET A 128 -10.25 7.80 1.90
CA MET A 128 -10.88 7.88 0.59
C MET A 128 -10.03 8.69 -0.40
N GLN A 129 -9.36 9.76 0.06
CA GLN A 129 -8.42 10.51 -0.76
C GLN A 129 -7.25 9.63 -1.20
N GLU A 130 -6.66 8.84 -0.30
CA GLU A 130 -5.60 7.86 -0.63
C GLU A 130 -6.08 6.84 -1.69
N ALA A 131 -7.33 6.40 -1.64
CA ALA A 131 -7.88 5.49 -2.64
C ALA A 131 -7.95 6.17 -4.03
N TRP A 132 -8.37 7.44 -4.07
CA TRP A 132 -8.35 8.23 -5.29
C TRP A 132 -6.93 8.50 -5.80
N ASP A 133 -5.99 8.83 -4.92
CA ASP A 133 -4.59 9.09 -5.28
C ASP A 133 -3.91 7.86 -5.85
N ARG A 134 -4.17 6.68 -5.29
CA ARG A 134 -3.67 5.41 -5.85
C ARG A 134 -4.24 5.11 -7.23
N LEU A 135 -5.53 5.36 -7.43
CA LEU A 135 -6.17 5.14 -8.74
C LEU A 135 -5.67 6.16 -9.78
N GLY A 136 -5.61 7.43 -9.42
CA GLY A 136 -5.12 8.51 -10.28
C GLY A 136 -3.65 8.31 -10.63
N GLY A 137 -2.81 8.06 -9.62
CA GLY A 137 -1.37 7.86 -9.81
C GLY A 137 -1.02 6.69 -10.71
N ILE A 138 -1.77 5.58 -10.67
CA ILE A 138 -1.50 4.47 -11.60
C ILE A 138 -1.95 4.77 -13.04
N VAL A 139 -3.00 5.57 -13.22
CA VAL A 139 -3.46 6.03 -14.54
C VAL A 139 -2.48 7.07 -15.11
N ASP A 140 -1.97 7.97 -14.28
CA ASP A 140 -0.98 8.97 -14.67
C ASP A 140 0.37 8.32 -15.03
N GLU A 141 0.82 7.33 -14.25
CA GLU A 141 2.01 6.54 -14.59
C GLU A 141 1.80 5.75 -15.91
N LEU A 142 0.59 5.25 -16.16
CA LEU A 142 0.26 4.60 -17.44
C LEU A 142 0.29 5.59 -18.59
N ARG A 143 -0.30 6.77 -18.43
CA ARG A 143 -0.30 7.87 -19.41
C ARG A 143 1.14 8.18 -19.83
N GLY A 144 2.05 8.43 -18.88
CA GLY A 144 3.45 8.71 -19.20
C GLY A 144 4.16 7.56 -19.94
N LYS A 145 3.83 6.30 -19.64
CA LYS A 145 4.36 5.14 -20.39
C LYS A 145 3.79 5.01 -21.79
N LEU A 146 2.55 5.45 -22.02
CA LEU A 146 1.92 5.50 -23.33
C LEU A 146 2.47 6.63 -24.19
N GLU A 147 2.93 7.75 -23.61
CA GLU A 147 3.58 8.83 -24.37
C GLU A 147 4.92 8.36 -25.00
N ASP A 148 5.75 7.64 -24.25
CA ASP A 148 7.00 7.05 -24.78
C ASP A 148 6.70 5.85 -25.72
N GLY A 149 5.75 5.01 -25.32
CA GLY A 149 5.32 3.82 -26.07
C GLY A 149 6.30 2.64 -25.98
N LYS A 150 7.61 2.84 -25.82
CA LYS A 150 8.60 1.74 -25.83
C LYS A 150 8.65 0.94 -24.53
N PHE A 151 8.41 1.59 -23.39
CA PHE A 151 8.56 0.97 -22.06
C PHE A 151 7.29 0.37 -21.47
N LEU A 152 6.17 0.38 -22.20
CA LEU A 152 4.93 -0.22 -21.71
C LEU A 152 5.05 -1.75 -21.71
N ARG A 153 5.10 -2.39 -20.53
CA ARG A 153 5.19 -3.84 -20.35
C ARG A 153 3.84 -4.43 -19.95
N GLU A 154 3.60 -5.69 -20.31
CA GLU A 154 2.39 -6.43 -19.91
C GLU A 154 2.24 -6.51 -18.38
N SER A 155 3.36 -6.67 -17.65
CA SER A 155 3.39 -6.60 -16.19
C SER A 155 2.87 -5.26 -15.64
N PHE A 156 3.00 -4.17 -16.40
CA PHE A 156 2.50 -2.87 -16.01
C PHE A 156 0.98 -2.77 -16.19
N ILE A 157 0.43 -3.35 -17.26
CA ILE A 157 -1.04 -3.47 -17.43
C ILE A 157 -1.64 -4.31 -16.30
N GLY A 158 -0.99 -5.42 -15.93
CA GLY A 158 -1.38 -6.21 -14.76
C GLY A 158 -1.31 -5.42 -13.43
N LYS A 159 -0.35 -4.49 -13.29
CA LYS A 159 -0.28 -3.56 -12.15
C LYS A 159 -1.49 -2.61 -12.14
N VAL A 160 -1.86 -2.02 -13.27
CA VAL A 160 -3.06 -1.16 -13.42
C VAL A 160 -4.32 -1.91 -13.01
N GLN A 161 -4.51 -3.14 -13.53
CA GLN A 161 -5.63 -4.00 -13.16
C GLN A 161 -5.67 -4.26 -11.65
N GLY A 162 -4.53 -4.70 -11.08
CA GLY A 162 -4.45 -5.04 -9.67
C GLY A 162 -4.72 -3.86 -8.73
N VAL A 163 -4.30 -2.63 -9.11
CA VAL A 163 -4.63 -1.41 -8.34
C VAL A 163 -6.12 -1.12 -8.43
N ALA A 164 -6.70 -1.11 -9.64
CA ALA A 164 -8.11 -0.82 -9.83
C ALA A 164 -9.03 -1.85 -9.15
N GLU A 165 -8.69 -3.14 -9.15
CA GLU A 165 -9.44 -4.16 -8.39
C GLU A 165 -9.34 -3.93 -6.88
N ALA A 166 -8.15 -3.58 -6.39
CA ALA A 166 -7.95 -3.29 -4.97
C ALA A 166 -8.75 -2.08 -4.50
N MET A 167 -8.87 -1.03 -5.33
CA MET A 167 -9.69 0.15 -5.01
C MET A 167 -11.17 -0.18 -4.83
N GLY A 168 -11.69 -1.20 -5.52
CA GLY A 168 -13.08 -1.65 -5.32
C GLY A 168 -13.31 -2.16 -3.90
N ARG A 169 -12.36 -2.93 -3.36
CA ARG A 169 -12.41 -3.44 -1.97
C ARG A 169 -12.05 -2.38 -0.93
N MET A 170 -11.34 -1.33 -1.32
CA MET A 170 -10.96 -0.21 -0.45
C MET A 170 -11.97 0.94 -0.45
N ASN A 171 -13.07 0.83 -1.20
CA ASN A 171 -14.14 1.82 -1.20
C ASN A 171 -15.05 1.70 0.05
N ILE A 172 -14.50 2.05 1.22
CA ILE A 172 -15.16 1.88 2.52
C ILE A 172 -16.43 2.72 2.68
N THR A 173 -16.58 3.80 1.93
CA THR A 173 -17.77 4.67 1.94
C THR A 173 -18.76 4.34 0.83
N GLN A 174 -18.47 3.33 -0.01
CA GLN A 174 -19.28 2.98 -1.18
C GLN A 174 -19.49 4.15 -2.15
N ASP A 175 -18.49 5.01 -2.33
CA ASP A 175 -18.54 6.15 -3.24
C ASP A 175 -18.84 5.68 -4.69
N PRO A 176 -19.99 6.04 -5.28
CA PRO A 176 -20.36 5.63 -6.63
C PRO A 176 -19.46 6.25 -7.71
N LYS A 177 -18.84 7.41 -7.44
CA LYS A 177 -17.95 8.10 -8.38
C LYS A 177 -16.61 7.37 -8.47
N LEU A 178 -16.06 6.95 -7.34
CA LEU A 178 -14.86 6.11 -7.29
C LEU A 178 -15.13 4.79 -8.03
N GLU A 179 -16.27 4.15 -7.77
CA GLU A 179 -16.63 2.90 -8.43
C GLU A 179 -16.81 3.05 -9.94
N THR A 180 -17.43 4.14 -10.40
CA THR A 180 -17.58 4.43 -11.83
C THR A 180 -16.23 4.63 -12.50
N THR A 181 -15.34 5.41 -11.88
CA THR A 181 -14.00 5.69 -12.42
C THR A 181 -13.16 4.42 -12.46
N ARG A 182 -13.17 3.64 -11.39
CA ARG A 182 -12.52 2.32 -11.30
C ARG A 182 -12.97 1.39 -12.43
N LYS A 183 -14.28 1.31 -12.70
CA LYS A 183 -14.82 0.51 -13.81
C LYS A 183 -14.35 1.02 -15.18
N GLN A 184 -14.21 2.33 -15.37
CA GLN A 184 -13.66 2.89 -16.60
C GLN A 184 -12.19 2.49 -16.79
N VAL A 185 -11.38 2.58 -15.73
CA VAL A 185 -9.97 2.14 -15.75
C VAL A 185 -9.88 0.66 -16.10
N LEU A 186 -10.67 -0.20 -15.44
CA LEU A 186 -10.67 -1.64 -15.74
C LEU A 186 -11.09 -1.94 -17.18
N LYS A 187 -12.12 -1.25 -17.68
CA LYS A 187 -12.66 -1.51 -19.02
C LYS A 187 -11.70 -1.06 -20.12
N HIS A 188 -11.10 0.11 -19.97
CA HIS A 188 -10.40 0.80 -21.05
C HIS A 188 -8.88 0.75 -20.97
N LEU A 189 -8.31 0.64 -19.76
CA LEU A 189 -6.87 0.74 -19.55
C LEU A 189 -6.25 -0.58 -19.09
N ALA A 190 -6.96 -1.35 -18.26
CA ALA A 190 -6.48 -2.65 -17.77
C ALA A 190 -6.56 -3.79 -18.81
N THR A 191 -7.19 -3.55 -19.95
CA THR A 191 -7.37 -4.52 -21.05
C THR A 191 -6.44 -4.26 -22.24
N LEU A 192 -5.55 -3.27 -22.14
CA LEU A 192 -4.65 -2.88 -23.22
C LEU A 192 -3.61 -3.99 -23.47
N ASP A 193 -3.42 -4.34 -24.75
CA ASP A 193 -2.32 -5.21 -25.14
C ASP A 193 -1.03 -4.41 -25.31
N ALA A 194 -0.05 -4.65 -24.42
CA ALA A 194 1.21 -3.92 -24.41
C ALA A 194 2.02 -4.07 -25.72
N LYS A 195 1.88 -5.20 -26.43
CA LYS A 195 2.58 -5.41 -27.71
C LYS A 195 1.97 -4.56 -28.81
N ASN A 196 0.65 -4.46 -28.85
CA ASN A 196 -0.09 -3.63 -29.80
C ASN A 196 0.22 -2.15 -29.56
N MET A 197 0.19 -1.69 -28.31
CA MET A 197 0.50 -0.29 -27.97
C MET A 197 1.90 0.15 -28.44
N ARG A 198 2.88 -0.76 -28.46
CA ARG A 198 4.24 -0.46 -28.95
C ARG A 198 4.34 -0.34 -30.47
N LYS A 199 3.41 -0.93 -31.22
CA LYS A 199 3.47 -1.06 -32.68
C LYS A 199 2.50 -0.13 -33.41
N ASP A 200 1.35 0.15 -32.78
CA ASP A 200 0.28 0.93 -33.37
C ASP A 200 0.15 2.28 -32.67
N ASP A 201 0.59 3.32 -33.37
CA ASP A 201 0.55 4.70 -32.88
C ASP A 201 -0.89 5.22 -32.72
N LYS A 202 -1.83 4.77 -33.56
CA LYS A 202 -3.23 5.18 -33.45
C LYS A 202 -3.88 4.55 -32.22
N ALA A 203 -3.67 3.25 -32.02
CA ALA A 203 -4.17 2.56 -30.84
C ALA A 203 -3.60 3.16 -29.55
N ARG A 204 -2.31 3.55 -29.56
CA ARG A 204 -1.66 4.25 -28.45
C ARG A 204 -2.24 5.64 -28.21
N SER A 205 -2.49 6.42 -29.26
CA SER A 205 -3.16 7.74 -29.15
C SER A 205 -4.54 7.61 -28.54
N THR A 206 -5.35 6.64 -28.97
CA THR A 206 -6.68 6.41 -28.38
C THR A 206 -6.61 6.02 -26.90
N ALA A 207 -5.62 5.22 -26.51
CA ALA A 207 -5.40 4.87 -25.11
C ALA A 207 -4.97 6.08 -24.27
N LEU A 208 -4.12 6.96 -24.82
CA LEU A 208 -3.72 8.23 -24.21
C LEU A 208 -4.93 9.14 -23.99
N ASP A 209 -5.73 9.39 -25.03
CA ASP A 209 -6.93 10.22 -24.94
C ASP A 209 -7.87 9.72 -23.84
N LYS A 210 -7.96 8.39 -23.67
CA LYS A 210 -8.81 7.79 -22.65
C LYS A 210 -8.24 7.91 -21.24
N ALA A 211 -6.92 7.79 -21.08
CA ALA A 211 -6.26 8.05 -19.81
C ALA A 211 -6.41 9.52 -19.41
N ASP A 212 -6.22 10.45 -20.36
CA ASP A 212 -6.41 11.89 -20.18
C ASP A 212 -7.84 12.22 -19.77
N GLU A 213 -8.85 11.68 -20.47
CA GLU A 213 -10.25 11.90 -20.12
C GLU A 213 -10.57 11.47 -18.68
N ILE A 214 -10.00 10.36 -18.21
CA ILE A 214 -10.19 9.87 -16.84
C ILE A 214 -9.50 10.80 -15.85
N LEU A 215 -8.24 11.16 -16.09
CA LEU A 215 -7.47 12.03 -15.20
C LEU A 215 -8.08 13.42 -15.10
N GLU A 216 -8.51 14.01 -16.21
CA GLU A 216 -9.13 15.34 -16.22
C GLU A 216 -10.45 15.34 -15.45
N LYS A 217 -11.25 14.28 -15.54
CA LYS A 217 -12.46 14.15 -14.68
C LYS A 217 -12.11 14.06 -13.21
N MET A 218 -11.05 13.33 -12.85
CA MET A 218 -10.60 13.21 -11.46
C MET A 218 -10.08 14.55 -10.92
N LYS A 219 -9.27 15.27 -11.70
CA LYS A 219 -8.73 16.60 -11.34
C LYS A 219 -9.83 17.65 -11.26
N ALA A 220 -10.71 17.74 -12.25
CA ALA A 220 -11.79 18.72 -12.29
C ALA A 220 -12.76 18.57 -11.11
N ALA A 221 -12.94 17.35 -10.60
CA ALA A 221 -13.74 17.08 -9.42
C ALA A 221 -12.98 17.23 -8.09
N GLY A 222 -11.67 17.54 -8.14
CA GLY A 222 -10.82 17.69 -6.96
C GLY A 222 -10.46 16.37 -6.27
N TYR A 223 -10.65 15.22 -6.95
CA TYR A 223 -10.37 13.90 -6.37
C TYR A 223 -8.92 13.49 -6.49
N TYR A 224 -8.18 14.04 -7.44
CA TYR A 224 -6.79 13.69 -7.66
C TYR A 224 -6.00 14.93 -8.05
N ASN A 225 -4.91 15.15 -7.32
CA ASN A 225 -3.89 16.11 -7.68
C ASN A 225 -2.58 15.35 -7.87
N PRO A 226 -2.00 15.33 -9.09
CA PRO A 226 -0.69 14.71 -9.27
C PRO A 226 0.33 15.39 -8.36
N ALA A 227 1.21 14.61 -7.74
CA ALA A 227 2.33 15.15 -7.01
C ALA A 227 3.26 15.88 -7.99
N GLU A 228 3.63 17.12 -7.66
CA GLU A 228 4.61 17.93 -8.41
C GLU A 228 5.96 17.22 -8.56
#